data_AF-A0A429BMS5-F1
#
_entry.id   AF-A0A429BMS5-F1
#
_cell.length_a   1.000
_cell.length_b   1.000
_cell.length_c   1.000
_cell.angle_alpha   90.00
_cell.angle_beta   90.00
_cell.angle_gamma   90.00
#
_symmetry.space_group_name_H-M   'P 1'
#
loop_
_entity.id
_entity.type
_entity.pdbx_description
1 polymer ?
#
loop_
_entity_poly.entity_id
_entity_poly.type
_entity_poly.pdbx_seq_one_letter_code
_entity_poly.pdbx_strand_id
1 'polypeptide(L)'
;MSRPVNATRADIVALLSDGHSNSRIARELRVDKHRVRRIREELGLPSYVPVEQTRTLEDKWRLYARPSDGGHLEWTGERVGAAGSPVLRYKDQAYSPAAIAFEMRHGRPAQGYAIAECGRARCVAPDHVDDEAGRQAKRREIRQASGRGALEGVCLYGHDRATHGRLERDGRPYCEACKRELKTEPEAHREVRTGAQAAMRQSIAVLLRQNIPQMQIAKQLGIAPATVQRTRQALGLPAPRAGRRDRYSSLEEAFHANTEPGDDGHLRWTCSTPSVCFRQQRVPAARVSFELYRGRPPVGPVTSACGVSGCVAGEHLTDQPMRAANKRADKVFGAIFGKAAA
;
A
#
# COMPACT_ATOMS: atom_id res chain seq x y z
N MET A 1 -56.01 59.34 -1.17
CA MET A 1 -55.28 58.24 -1.83
C MET A 1 -56.28 57.25 -2.40
N SER A 2 -56.44 57.20 -3.72
CA SER A 2 -57.37 56.27 -4.37
C SER A 2 -56.94 54.84 -4.12
N ARG A 3 -57.86 53.99 -3.65
CA ARG A 3 -57.63 52.55 -3.53
C ARG A 3 -57.22 52.03 -4.92
N PRO A 4 -56.09 51.31 -5.07
CA PRO A 4 -55.72 50.73 -6.35
C PRO A 4 -56.86 49.83 -6.84
N VAL A 5 -57.21 49.96 -8.11
CA VAL A 5 -58.25 49.15 -8.73
C VAL A 5 -57.82 47.68 -8.59
N ASN A 6 -58.69 46.85 -8.02
CA ASN A 6 -58.43 45.42 -7.90
C ASN A 6 -58.25 44.83 -9.30
N ALA A 7 -57.27 43.94 -9.47
CA ALA A 7 -57.10 43.24 -10.75
C ALA A 7 -58.40 42.55 -11.18
N THR A 8 -58.64 42.59 -12.49
CA THR A 8 -59.86 42.06 -13.08
C THR A 8 -59.84 40.54 -13.06
N ARG A 9 -61.01 39.91 -13.23
CA ARG A 9 -61.09 38.45 -13.39
C ARG A 9 -60.30 38.01 -14.63
N ALA A 10 -60.33 38.78 -15.72
CA ALA A 10 -59.61 38.48 -16.95
C ALA A 10 -58.10 38.37 -16.73
N ASP A 11 -57.51 39.29 -15.96
CA ASP A 11 -56.07 39.26 -15.62
C ASP A 11 -55.68 37.98 -14.87
N ILE A 12 -56.53 37.54 -13.93
CA ILE A 12 -56.32 36.30 -13.17
C ILE A 12 -56.42 35.07 -14.10
N VAL A 13 -57.39 35.04 -15.01
CA VAL A 13 -57.59 33.93 -15.95
C VAL A 13 -56.44 33.81 -16.93
N ALA A 14 -55.91 34.94 -17.42
CA ALA A 14 -54.73 34.96 -18.29
C ALA A 14 -53.52 34.29 -17.60
N LEU A 15 -53.16 34.74 -16.40
CA LEU A 15 -52.01 34.16 -15.67
C LEU A 15 -52.24 32.70 -15.24
N LEU A 16 -53.48 32.29 -14.98
CA LEU A 16 -53.81 30.89 -14.71
C LEU A 16 -53.63 30.01 -15.95
N SER A 17 -53.98 30.51 -17.14
CA SER A 17 -53.80 29.82 -18.42
C SER A 17 -52.32 29.65 -18.77
N ASP A 18 -51.48 30.59 -18.34
CA ASP A 18 -50.01 30.51 -18.43
C ASP A 18 -49.37 29.56 -17.40
N GLY A 19 -50.19 28.86 -16.58
CA GLY A 19 -49.73 27.87 -15.61
C GLY A 19 -49.12 28.45 -14.33
N HIS A 20 -49.34 29.74 -14.03
CA HIS A 20 -48.77 30.35 -12.82
C HIS A 20 -49.43 29.85 -11.53
N SER A 21 -48.68 29.81 -10.42
CA SER A 21 -49.21 29.39 -9.12
C SER A 21 -50.17 30.43 -8.52
N ASN A 22 -51.13 29.99 -7.71
CA ASN A 22 -52.05 30.89 -6.99
C ASN A 22 -51.31 31.96 -6.18
N SER A 23 -50.21 31.57 -5.53
CA SER A 23 -49.40 32.49 -4.71
C SER A 23 -48.64 33.52 -5.56
N ARG A 24 -48.15 33.14 -6.74
CA ARG A 24 -47.50 34.08 -7.67
C ARG A 24 -48.50 35.11 -8.17
N ILE A 25 -49.64 34.64 -8.68
CA ILE A 25 -50.72 35.50 -9.19
C ILE A 25 -51.20 36.47 -8.11
N ALA A 26 -51.44 35.97 -6.88
CA ALA A 26 -51.85 36.81 -5.76
C ALA A 26 -50.85 37.93 -5.45
N ARG A 27 -49.55 37.64 -5.50
CA ARG A 27 -48.48 38.62 -5.27
C ARG A 27 -48.36 39.62 -6.42
N GLU A 28 -48.41 39.13 -7.64
CA GLU A 28 -48.22 39.89 -8.88
C GLU A 28 -49.37 40.87 -9.12
N LEU A 29 -50.60 40.40 -8.98
CA LEU A 29 -51.81 41.20 -9.16
C LEU A 29 -52.29 41.88 -7.86
N ARG A 30 -51.59 41.67 -6.73
CA ARG A 30 -51.97 42.15 -5.39
C ARG A 30 -53.42 41.80 -5.03
N VAL A 31 -53.86 40.59 -5.36
CA VAL A 31 -55.20 40.07 -5.05
C VAL A 31 -55.15 38.99 -3.97
N ASP A 32 -56.29 38.75 -3.32
CA ASP A 32 -56.41 37.66 -2.35
C ASP A 32 -56.18 36.29 -2.99
N LYS A 33 -55.39 35.45 -2.32
CA LYS A 33 -55.01 34.11 -2.81
C LYS A 33 -56.21 33.16 -2.90
N HIS A 34 -57.20 33.30 -2.02
CA HIS A 34 -58.40 32.48 -2.06
C HIS A 34 -59.31 32.85 -3.25
N ARG A 35 -59.34 34.13 -3.65
CA ARG A 35 -60.00 34.57 -4.89
C ARG A 35 -59.40 33.89 -6.12
N VAL A 36 -58.07 33.84 -6.23
CA VAL A 36 -57.38 33.14 -7.35
C VAL A 36 -57.69 31.64 -7.33
N ARG A 37 -57.65 31.02 -6.13
CA ARG A 37 -57.99 29.60 -5.96
C ARG A 37 -59.42 29.28 -6.42
N ARG A 38 -60.40 30.10 -6.05
CA ARG A 38 -61.80 29.91 -6.45
C ARG A 38 -61.96 30.01 -7.96
N ILE A 39 -61.33 31.00 -8.60
CA ILE A 39 -61.38 31.16 -10.07
C ILE A 39 -60.74 29.95 -10.76
N ARG A 40 -59.64 29.41 -10.23
CA ARG A 40 -59.03 28.17 -10.73
C ARG A 40 -59.98 26.98 -10.65
N GLU A 41 -60.65 26.80 -9.51
CA GLU A 41 -61.63 25.72 -9.29
C GLU A 41 -62.84 25.88 -10.23
N GLU A 42 -63.36 27.10 -10.42
CA GLU A 42 -64.45 27.40 -11.37
C GLU A 42 -64.09 27.09 -12.82
N LEU A 43 -62.83 27.24 -13.21
CA LEU A 43 -62.35 26.90 -14.55
C LEU A 43 -62.05 25.39 -14.73
N GLY A 44 -62.21 24.57 -13.68
CA GLY A 44 -61.87 23.15 -13.72
C GLY A 44 -60.36 22.89 -13.90
N LEU A 45 -59.51 23.87 -13.59
CA LEU A 45 -58.06 23.74 -13.72
C LEU A 45 -57.51 22.92 -12.53
N PRO A 46 -56.56 21.99 -12.76
CA PRO A 46 -55.98 21.20 -11.68
C PRO A 46 -55.26 22.10 -10.66
N SER A 47 -55.17 21.63 -9.42
CA SER A 47 -54.38 22.32 -8.40
C SER A 47 -52.93 22.44 -8.88
N TYR A 48 -52.37 23.65 -8.80
CA TYR A 48 -50.97 23.87 -9.13
C TYR A 48 -50.11 23.09 -8.15
N VAL A 49 -49.45 22.05 -8.67
CA VAL A 49 -48.38 21.35 -7.99
C VAL A 49 -47.07 21.96 -8.52
N PRO A 50 -46.25 22.60 -7.68
CA PRO A 50 -44.92 23.05 -8.09
C PRO A 50 -44.17 21.90 -8.77
N VAL A 51 -43.50 22.18 -9.89
CA VAL A 51 -42.70 21.18 -10.62
C VAL A 51 -41.68 20.51 -9.69
N GLU A 52 -41.19 21.23 -8.68
CA GLU A 52 -40.31 20.65 -7.65
C GLU A 52 -40.95 19.51 -6.86
N GLN A 53 -42.27 19.51 -6.65
CA GLN A 53 -42.99 18.48 -5.90
C GLN A 53 -43.30 17.24 -6.74
N THR A 54 -43.35 17.37 -8.08
CA THR A 54 -43.61 16.24 -8.99
C THR A 54 -42.33 15.50 -9.39
N ARG A 55 -41.15 16.11 -9.21
CA ARG A 55 -39.86 15.47 -9.51
C ARG A 55 -39.66 14.23 -8.66
N THR A 56 -39.13 13.18 -9.28
CA THR A 56 -38.65 12.02 -8.52
C THR A 56 -37.37 12.37 -7.75
N LEU A 57 -36.97 11.49 -6.83
CA LEU A 57 -35.70 11.62 -6.11
C LEU A 57 -34.51 11.66 -7.09
N GLU A 58 -34.56 10.81 -8.13
CA GLU A 58 -33.57 10.73 -9.19
C GLU A 58 -33.52 12.01 -10.03
N ASP A 59 -34.66 12.57 -10.44
CA ASP A 59 -34.70 13.83 -11.18
C ASP A 59 -34.08 14.97 -10.37
N LYS A 60 -34.40 15.02 -9.07
CA LYS A 60 -33.83 16.02 -8.18
C LYS A 60 -32.32 15.83 -8.02
N TRP A 61 -31.84 14.59 -7.96
CA TRP A 61 -30.41 14.30 -7.93
C TRP A 61 -29.70 14.77 -9.20
N ARG A 62 -30.27 14.53 -10.39
CA ARG A 62 -29.71 14.94 -11.69
C ARG A 62 -29.57 16.46 -11.83
N LEU A 63 -30.39 17.26 -11.14
CA LEU A 63 -30.26 18.72 -11.14
C LEU A 63 -28.95 19.22 -10.51
N TYR A 64 -28.38 18.45 -9.58
CA TYR A 64 -27.21 18.84 -8.79
C TYR A 64 -25.97 18.01 -9.10
N ALA A 65 -26.10 16.86 -9.75
CA ALA A 65 -24.96 16.09 -10.23
C ALA A 65 -24.44 16.69 -11.55
N ARG A 66 -23.25 17.29 -11.52
CA ARG A 66 -22.63 17.91 -12.70
C ARG A 66 -21.46 17.07 -13.22
N PRO A 67 -21.36 16.86 -14.55
CA PRO A 67 -20.18 16.24 -15.14
C PRO A 67 -18.90 16.98 -14.75
N SER A 68 -17.85 16.21 -14.48
CA SER A 68 -16.50 16.68 -14.29
C SER A 68 -15.52 15.79 -15.08
N ASP A 69 -14.26 16.19 -15.16
CA ASP A 69 -13.24 15.50 -15.96
C ASP A 69 -13.16 14.01 -15.62
N GLY A 70 -12.85 13.17 -16.62
CA GLY A 70 -12.62 11.73 -16.42
C GLY A 70 -13.86 10.90 -16.09
N GLY A 71 -15.06 11.36 -16.46
CA GLY A 71 -16.32 10.64 -16.19
C GLY A 71 -16.78 10.71 -14.74
N HIS A 72 -16.20 11.61 -13.94
CA HIS A 72 -16.65 11.87 -12.58
C HIS A 72 -17.90 12.75 -12.58
N LEU A 73 -18.70 12.66 -11.51
CA LEU A 73 -19.77 13.61 -11.24
C LEU A 73 -19.51 14.33 -9.93
N GLU A 74 -19.56 15.65 -9.96
CA GLU A 74 -19.49 16.50 -8.78
C GLU A 74 -20.90 16.86 -8.30
N TRP A 75 -21.07 16.86 -6.98
CA TRP A 75 -22.30 17.35 -6.34
C TRP A 75 -22.26 18.88 -6.15
N THR A 76 -23.12 19.62 -6.83
CA THR A 76 -23.27 21.08 -6.67
C THR A 76 -24.45 21.49 -5.77
N GLY A 77 -25.10 20.53 -5.11
CA GLY A 77 -26.25 20.76 -4.23
C GLY A 77 -25.85 21.13 -2.79
N GLU A 78 -26.82 21.00 -1.88
CA GLU A 78 -26.64 21.28 -0.43
C GLU A 78 -25.54 20.40 0.18
N ARG A 79 -24.82 20.98 1.14
CA ARG A 79 -23.77 20.33 1.91
C ARG A 79 -23.97 20.66 3.39
N VAL A 80 -23.73 19.69 4.26
CA VAL A 80 -23.94 19.84 5.72
C VAL A 80 -22.68 19.55 6.52
N GLY A 81 -22.56 20.23 7.66
CA GLY A 81 -21.44 20.08 8.61
C GLY A 81 -20.11 20.68 8.13
N ALA A 82 -19.14 20.75 9.05
CA ALA A 82 -17.80 21.29 8.75
C ALA A 82 -17.06 20.50 7.66
N ALA A 83 -17.34 19.19 7.55
CA ALA A 83 -16.79 18.34 6.51
C ALA A 83 -17.47 18.55 5.14
N GLY A 84 -18.54 19.34 5.01
CA GLY A 84 -19.21 19.60 3.72
C GLY A 84 -19.79 18.37 3.05
N SER A 85 -20.38 17.46 3.86
CA SER A 85 -20.98 16.21 3.40
C SER A 85 -22.16 16.50 2.46
N PRO A 86 -22.16 15.98 1.21
CA PRO A 86 -23.28 16.14 0.28
C PRO A 86 -24.59 15.59 0.85
N VAL A 87 -25.66 16.37 0.77
CA VAL A 87 -27.02 15.97 1.18
C VAL A 87 -28.03 16.40 0.13
N LEU A 88 -29.02 15.55 -0.13
CA LEU A 88 -30.20 15.86 -0.92
C LEU A 88 -31.45 15.76 -0.04
N ARG A 89 -32.13 16.88 0.20
CA ARG A 89 -33.44 16.88 0.89
C ARG A 89 -34.55 16.56 -0.10
N TYR A 90 -35.41 15.61 0.20
CA TYR A 90 -36.56 15.26 -0.63
C TYR A 90 -37.70 14.74 0.26
N LYS A 91 -38.90 15.33 0.12
CA LYS A 91 -40.08 15.00 0.94
C LYS A 91 -39.77 14.89 2.44
N ASP A 92 -39.14 15.93 2.99
CA ASP A 92 -38.72 16.06 4.39
C ASP A 92 -37.70 15.03 4.89
N GLN A 93 -37.19 14.16 4.02
CA GLN A 93 -36.10 13.24 4.32
C GLN A 93 -34.78 13.74 3.72
N ALA A 94 -33.67 13.37 4.36
CA ALA A 94 -32.32 13.67 3.89
C ALA A 94 -31.68 12.39 3.34
N TYR A 95 -31.22 12.46 2.09
CA TYR A 95 -30.58 11.35 1.39
C TYR A 95 -29.11 11.68 1.09
N SER A 96 -28.27 10.64 1.06
CA SER A 96 -26.91 10.75 0.55
C SER A 96 -26.94 10.70 -0.99
N PRO A 97 -26.41 11.71 -1.70
CA PRO A 97 -26.31 11.67 -3.15
C PRO A 97 -25.54 10.46 -3.69
N ALA A 98 -24.55 9.96 -2.94
CA ALA A 98 -23.81 8.75 -3.33
C ALA A 98 -24.66 7.48 -3.16
N ALA A 99 -25.56 7.43 -2.17
CA ALA A 99 -26.46 6.29 -1.98
C ALA A 99 -27.53 6.24 -3.08
N ILE A 100 -28.05 7.40 -3.51
CA ILE A 100 -28.96 7.49 -4.66
C ILE A 100 -28.26 7.02 -5.94
N ALA A 101 -27.03 7.51 -6.18
CA ALA A 101 -26.25 7.09 -7.35
C ALA A 101 -25.96 5.57 -7.35
N PHE A 102 -25.72 5.00 -6.18
CA PHE A 102 -25.55 3.55 -6.02
C PHE A 102 -26.85 2.80 -6.37
N GLU A 103 -27.99 3.26 -5.85
CA GLU A 103 -29.29 2.65 -6.12
C GLU A 103 -29.67 2.72 -7.62
N MET A 104 -29.40 3.85 -8.27
CA MET A 104 -29.58 4.02 -9.72
C MET A 104 -28.75 2.99 -10.52
N ARG A 105 -27.50 2.73 -10.10
CA ARG A 105 -26.62 1.77 -10.80
C ARG A 105 -27.01 0.32 -10.55
N HIS A 106 -27.35 -0.03 -9.31
CA HIS A 106 -27.45 -1.41 -8.86
C HIS A 106 -28.89 -1.90 -8.71
N GLY A 107 -29.90 -1.01 -8.80
CA GLY A 107 -31.31 -1.35 -8.63
C GLY A 107 -31.67 -1.82 -7.22
N ARG A 108 -30.84 -1.50 -6.22
CA ARG A 108 -31.04 -1.87 -4.81
C ARG A 108 -30.52 -0.78 -3.87
N PRO A 109 -31.08 -0.64 -2.65
CA PRO A 109 -30.54 0.28 -1.66
C PRO A 109 -29.12 -0.12 -1.24
N ALA A 110 -28.31 0.89 -0.87
CA ALA A 110 -26.96 0.69 -0.37
C ALA A 110 -26.98 0.02 1.02
N GLN A 111 -26.11 -0.97 1.23
CA GLN A 111 -25.88 -1.55 2.55
C GLN A 111 -24.79 -0.74 3.26
N GLY A 112 -25.20 0.08 4.24
CA GLY A 112 -24.31 1.01 4.94
C GLY A 112 -24.00 2.26 4.11
N TYR A 113 -22.78 2.79 4.26
CA TYR A 113 -22.39 4.02 3.56
C TYR A 113 -22.01 3.75 2.10
N ALA A 114 -22.64 4.44 1.16
CA ALA A 114 -22.15 4.53 -0.21
C ALA A 114 -21.09 5.63 -0.33
N ILE A 115 -19.90 5.28 -0.82
CA ILE A 115 -18.80 6.24 -1.08
C ILE A 115 -18.13 5.91 -2.41
N ALA A 116 -17.44 6.91 -2.97
CA ALA A 116 -16.67 6.74 -4.20
C ALA A 116 -15.35 6.00 -3.96
N GLU A 117 -15.03 5.02 -4.81
CA GLU A 117 -13.76 4.28 -4.80
C GLU A 117 -12.77 4.77 -5.89
N CYS A 118 -13.23 5.68 -6.76
CA CYS A 118 -12.43 6.24 -7.87
C CYS A 118 -11.30 7.19 -7.44
N GLY A 119 -11.08 7.41 -6.14
CA GLY A 119 -10.04 8.31 -5.61
C GLY A 119 -10.40 9.80 -5.64
N ARG A 120 -11.39 10.23 -6.44
CA ARG A 120 -11.89 11.60 -6.42
C ARG A 120 -12.81 11.83 -5.22
N ALA A 121 -12.46 12.81 -4.39
CA ALA A 121 -13.23 13.15 -3.21
C ALA A 121 -14.67 13.52 -3.59
N ARG A 122 -15.65 12.84 -2.97
CA ARG A 122 -17.09 13.13 -3.11
C ARG A 122 -17.63 13.01 -4.54
N CYS A 123 -17.01 12.18 -5.38
CA CYS A 123 -17.60 11.79 -6.65
C CYS A 123 -18.94 11.08 -6.39
N VAL A 124 -19.97 11.44 -7.15
CA VAL A 124 -21.30 10.82 -7.08
C VAL A 124 -21.65 10.06 -8.36
N ALA A 125 -20.68 9.82 -9.25
CA ALA A 125 -20.94 9.06 -10.47
C ALA A 125 -21.41 7.64 -10.13
N PRO A 126 -22.55 7.17 -10.69
CA PRO A 126 -23.11 5.84 -10.39
C PRO A 126 -22.11 4.69 -10.55
N ASP A 127 -21.21 4.76 -11.55
CA ASP A 127 -20.18 3.74 -11.79
C ASP A 127 -18.98 3.80 -10.83
N HIS A 128 -18.84 4.88 -10.06
CA HIS A 128 -17.71 5.11 -9.16
C HIS A 128 -18.04 4.91 -7.68
N VAL A 129 -19.32 4.81 -7.35
CA VAL A 129 -19.81 4.63 -5.98
C VAL A 129 -20.04 3.15 -5.70
N ASP A 130 -19.72 2.74 -4.48
CA ASP A 130 -19.99 1.39 -3.99
C ASP A 130 -20.47 1.48 -2.54
N ASP A 131 -21.19 0.49 -2.07
CA ASP A 131 -21.64 0.39 -0.67
C ASP A 131 -20.59 -0.32 0.21
N GLU A 132 -20.84 -0.42 1.52
CA GLU A 132 -19.86 -1.03 2.43
C GLU A 132 -19.63 -2.52 2.10
N ALA A 133 -20.69 -3.24 1.75
CA ALA A 133 -20.61 -4.66 1.40
C ALA A 133 -19.76 -4.89 0.14
N GLY A 134 -20.02 -4.14 -0.93
CA GLY A 134 -19.25 -4.21 -2.18
C GLY A 134 -17.79 -3.82 -2.01
N ARG A 135 -17.51 -2.77 -1.23
CA ARG A 135 -16.13 -2.40 -0.86
C ARG A 135 -15.40 -3.50 -0.10
N GLN A 136 -16.04 -4.11 0.90
CA GLN A 136 -15.41 -5.21 1.64
C GLN A 136 -15.18 -6.43 0.75
N ALA A 137 -16.09 -6.74 -0.19
CA ALA A 137 -15.88 -7.79 -1.18
C ALA A 137 -14.66 -7.54 -2.06
N LYS A 138 -14.56 -6.36 -2.70
CA LYS A 138 -13.40 -5.97 -3.53
C LYS A 138 -12.08 -6.03 -2.75
N ARG A 139 -12.08 -5.57 -1.49
CA ARG A 139 -10.88 -5.62 -0.65
C ARG A 139 -10.50 -7.06 -0.27
N ARG A 140 -11.48 -7.96 -0.08
CA ARG A 140 -11.22 -9.39 0.12
C ARG A 140 -10.58 -10.01 -1.13
N GLU A 141 -11.03 -9.65 -2.31
CA GLU A 141 -10.41 -10.07 -3.58
C GLU A 141 -8.95 -9.60 -3.68
N ILE A 142 -8.67 -8.32 -3.42
CA ILE A 142 -7.30 -7.77 -3.39
C ILE A 142 -6.41 -8.55 -2.42
N ARG A 143 -6.94 -8.85 -1.23
CA ARG A 143 -6.23 -9.60 -0.20
C ARG A 143 -5.93 -11.04 -0.65
N GLN A 144 -6.89 -11.72 -1.27
CA GLN A 144 -6.72 -13.06 -1.82
C GLN A 144 -5.69 -13.07 -2.95
N ALA A 145 -5.78 -12.14 -3.90
CA ALA A 145 -4.82 -11.97 -4.99
C ALA A 145 -3.39 -11.67 -4.49
N SER A 146 -3.27 -11.02 -3.32
CA SER A 146 -1.99 -10.76 -2.65
C SER A 146 -1.44 -11.95 -1.84
N GLY A 147 -2.10 -13.11 -1.86
CA GLY A 147 -1.67 -14.31 -1.14
C GLY A 147 -1.79 -14.22 0.39
N ARG A 148 -2.60 -13.29 0.93
CA ARG A 148 -2.69 -13.03 2.37
C ARG A 148 -3.76 -13.86 3.12
N GLY A 149 -4.47 -14.76 2.45
CA GLY A 149 -5.47 -15.64 3.05
C GLY A 149 -6.70 -14.94 3.67
N ALA A 150 -7.58 -15.72 4.29
CA ALA A 150 -8.78 -15.21 4.96
C ALA A 150 -8.47 -14.41 6.25
N LEU A 151 -9.48 -13.72 6.78
CA LEU A 151 -9.41 -13.06 8.09
C LEU A 151 -9.86 -14.01 9.18
N GLU A 152 -8.94 -14.87 9.61
CA GLU A 152 -9.20 -15.83 10.68
C GLU A 152 -8.51 -15.42 11.98
N GLY A 153 -9.04 -15.94 13.10
CA GLY A 153 -8.52 -15.77 14.45
C GLY A 153 -8.98 -14.49 15.14
N VAL A 154 -8.37 -14.22 16.29
CA VAL A 154 -8.65 -13.05 17.12
C VAL A 154 -7.67 -11.93 16.85
N CYS A 155 -8.10 -10.68 17.01
CA CYS A 155 -7.19 -9.54 17.02
C CYS A 155 -6.38 -9.50 18.33
N LEU A 156 -5.43 -8.57 18.43
CA LEU A 156 -4.59 -8.38 19.62
C LEU A 156 -5.41 -8.11 20.91
N TYR A 157 -6.62 -7.58 20.75
CA TYR A 157 -7.53 -7.21 21.82
C TYR A 157 -8.63 -8.26 22.05
N GLY A 158 -8.52 -9.44 21.44
CA GLY A 158 -9.44 -10.56 21.67
C GLY A 158 -10.70 -10.57 20.80
N HIS A 159 -10.93 -9.56 19.95
CA HIS A 159 -12.09 -9.56 19.05
C HIS A 159 -11.95 -10.59 17.94
N ASP A 160 -13.04 -11.31 17.68
CA ASP A 160 -13.15 -12.18 16.52
C ASP A 160 -13.04 -11.38 15.21
N ARG A 161 -12.07 -11.76 14.36
CA ARG A 161 -11.84 -11.12 13.07
C ARG A 161 -12.86 -11.54 12.01
N ALA A 162 -13.54 -12.67 12.15
CA ALA A 162 -14.62 -13.03 11.23
C ALA A 162 -15.79 -12.03 11.37
N THR A 163 -16.07 -11.59 12.61
CA THR A 163 -17.14 -10.63 12.92
C THR A 163 -16.70 -9.17 12.71
N HIS A 164 -15.57 -8.78 13.31
CA HIS A 164 -15.14 -7.37 13.38
C HIS A 164 -14.02 -7.01 12.41
N GLY A 165 -13.46 -7.99 11.71
CA GLY A 165 -12.42 -7.77 10.72
C GLY A 165 -12.96 -6.96 9.54
N ARG A 166 -12.21 -5.93 9.18
CA ARG A 166 -12.41 -5.10 7.99
C ARG A 166 -11.10 -4.99 7.25
N LEU A 167 -11.18 -4.65 5.98
CA LEU A 167 -10.02 -4.45 5.14
C LEU A 167 -9.88 -2.97 4.76
N GLU A 168 -8.65 -2.49 4.76
CA GLU A 168 -8.27 -1.24 4.10
C GLU A 168 -8.22 -1.41 2.57
N ARG A 169 -8.05 -0.31 1.85
CA ARG A 169 -8.00 -0.30 0.38
C ARG A 169 -6.90 -1.20 -0.20
N ASP A 170 -5.80 -1.39 0.52
CA ASP A 170 -4.67 -2.24 0.13
C ASP A 170 -4.77 -3.70 0.64
N GLY A 171 -5.96 -4.08 1.16
CA GLY A 171 -6.22 -5.41 1.71
C GLY A 171 -5.56 -5.66 3.07
N ARG A 172 -5.00 -4.64 3.74
CA ARG A 172 -4.54 -4.78 5.13
C ARG A 172 -5.73 -4.91 6.08
N PRO A 173 -5.67 -5.85 7.05
CA PRO A 173 -6.74 -6.02 8.01
C PRO A 173 -6.67 -4.99 9.13
N TYR A 174 -7.83 -4.51 9.55
CA TYR A 174 -8.02 -3.83 10.83
C TYR A 174 -9.27 -4.36 11.53
N CYS A 175 -9.35 -4.15 12.84
CA CYS A 175 -10.52 -4.53 13.63
C CYS A 175 -11.40 -3.29 13.88
N GLU A 176 -12.66 -3.33 13.43
CA GLU A 176 -13.59 -2.22 13.62
C GLU A 176 -13.94 -2.00 15.10
N ALA A 177 -14.08 -3.07 15.88
CA ALA A 177 -14.32 -2.99 17.33
C ALA A 177 -13.17 -2.26 18.04
N CYS A 178 -11.91 -2.67 17.79
CA CYS A 178 -10.74 -1.97 18.34
C CYS A 178 -10.71 -0.49 17.97
N LYS A 179 -11.08 -0.14 16.73
CA LYS A 179 -11.11 1.25 16.28
C LYS A 179 -12.18 2.06 17.04
N ARG A 180 -13.34 1.46 17.31
CA ARG A 180 -14.43 2.08 18.07
C ARG A 180 -14.04 2.25 19.54
N GLU A 181 -13.51 1.19 20.16
CA GLU A 181 -13.05 1.20 21.55
C GLU A 181 -11.88 2.15 21.76
N LEU A 182 -10.91 2.21 20.86
CA LEU A 182 -9.81 3.19 20.95
C LEU A 182 -10.33 4.64 20.99
N LYS A 183 -11.48 4.91 20.38
CA LYS A 183 -12.11 6.24 20.41
C LYS A 183 -12.83 6.50 21.74
N THR A 184 -13.42 5.48 22.35
CA THR A 184 -14.19 5.62 23.60
C THR A 184 -13.31 5.46 24.85
N GLU A 185 -12.36 4.54 24.82
CA GLU A 185 -11.54 4.07 25.94
C GLU A 185 -10.05 3.94 25.54
N PRO A 186 -9.38 5.06 25.20
CA PRO A 186 -8.00 5.03 24.72
C PRO A 186 -7.01 4.49 25.75
N GLU A 187 -7.28 4.65 27.05
CA GLU A 187 -6.41 4.21 28.15
C GLU A 187 -6.42 2.69 28.30
N ALA A 188 -7.60 2.07 28.37
CA ALA A 188 -7.73 0.60 28.40
C ALA A 188 -7.03 -0.05 27.20
N HIS A 189 -7.15 0.56 26.01
CA HIS A 189 -6.47 0.08 24.81
C HIS A 189 -4.93 0.24 24.85
N ARG A 190 -4.42 1.28 25.55
CA ARG A 190 -2.97 1.43 25.82
C ARG A 190 -2.48 0.40 26.82
N GLU A 191 -3.25 0.09 27.86
CA GLU A 191 -2.91 -0.91 28.87
C GLU A 191 -2.81 -2.31 28.25
N VAL A 192 -3.83 -2.75 27.49
CA VAL A 192 -3.81 -4.05 26.80
C VAL A 192 -2.61 -4.15 25.85
N ARG A 193 -2.31 -3.09 25.09
CA ARG A 193 -1.13 -3.04 24.21
C ARG A 193 0.18 -3.16 25.00
N THR A 194 0.27 -2.49 26.14
CA THR A 194 1.44 -2.51 27.01
C THR A 194 1.64 -3.91 27.61
N GLY A 195 0.56 -4.54 28.08
CA GLY A 195 0.57 -5.93 28.56
C GLY A 195 1.02 -6.91 27.47
N ALA A 196 0.47 -6.82 26.27
CA ALA A 196 0.87 -7.68 25.14
C ALA A 196 2.34 -7.48 24.74
N GLN A 197 2.83 -6.23 24.77
CA GLN A 197 4.25 -5.94 24.53
C GLN A 197 5.16 -6.50 25.62
N ALA A 198 4.75 -6.43 26.89
CA ALA A 198 5.48 -7.00 28.01
C ALA A 198 5.58 -8.53 27.90
N ALA A 199 4.46 -9.21 27.59
CA ALA A 199 4.43 -10.66 27.36
C ALA A 199 5.35 -11.07 26.21
N MET A 200 5.31 -10.36 25.07
CA MET A 200 6.21 -10.61 23.94
C MET A 200 7.69 -10.44 24.31
N ARG A 201 8.03 -9.39 25.07
CA ARG A 201 9.40 -9.18 25.58
C ARG A 201 9.84 -10.32 26.49
N GLN A 202 8.95 -10.84 27.33
CA GLN A 202 9.23 -11.98 28.19
C GLN A 202 9.52 -13.25 27.37
N SER A 203 8.74 -13.54 26.33
CA SER A 203 9.01 -14.68 25.42
C SER A 203 10.37 -14.55 24.73
N ILE A 204 10.73 -13.36 24.26
CA ILE A 204 12.06 -13.09 23.70
C ILE A 204 13.15 -13.32 24.75
N ALA A 205 12.96 -12.85 25.98
CA ALA A 205 13.92 -13.00 27.07
C ALA A 205 14.19 -14.48 27.41
N VAL A 206 13.15 -15.32 27.42
CA VAL A 206 13.28 -16.78 27.62
C VAL A 206 14.14 -17.40 26.51
N LEU A 207 13.83 -17.12 25.24
CA LEU A 207 14.58 -17.68 24.11
C LEU A 207 16.04 -17.18 24.06
N LEU A 208 16.29 -15.93 24.45
CA LEU A 208 17.65 -15.38 24.53
C LEU A 208 18.48 -16.07 25.62
N ARG A 209 17.89 -16.38 26.79
CA ARG A 209 18.58 -17.09 27.88
C ARG A 209 18.89 -18.55 27.52
N GLN A 210 18.12 -19.15 26.62
CA GLN A 210 18.38 -20.47 26.03
C GLN A 210 19.46 -20.43 24.93
N ASN A 211 20.13 -19.28 24.71
CA ASN A 211 21.13 -19.08 23.67
C ASN A 211 20.60 -19.32 22.24
N ILE A 212 19.30 -19.16 21.99
CA ILE A 212 18.75 -19.25 20.64
C ILE A 212 19.22 -18.06 19.80
N PRO A 213 19.69 -18.27 18.55
CA PRO A 213 20.10 -17.18 17.68
C PRO A 213 18.98 -16.17 17.42
N GLN A 214 19.30 -14.88 17.45
CA GLN A 214 18.33 -13.79 17.26
C GLN A 214 17.47 -13.92 16.00
N MET A 215 18.07 -14.36 14.88
CA MET A 215 17.33 -14.57 13.62
C MET A 215 16.33 -15.71 13.72
N GLN A 216 16.65 -16.75 14.48
CA GLN A 216 15.74 -17.86 14.75
C GLN A 216 14.60 -17.41 15.66
N ILE A 217 14.87 -16.63 16.70
CA ILE A 217 13.83 -16.02 17.57
C ILE A 217 12.87 -15.16 16.75
N ALA A 218 13.41 -14.27 15.90
CA ALA A 218 12.63 -13.40 15.04
C ALA A 218 11.71 -14.18 14.11
N LYS A 219 12.24 -15.23 13.46
CA LYS A 219 11.48 -16.13 12.59
C LYS A 219 10.40 -16.90 13.36
N GLN A 220 10.75 -17.48 14.51
CA GLN A 220 9.84 -18.29 15.33
C GLN A 220 8.67 -17.48 15.87
N LEU A 221 8.92 -16.25 16.33
CA LEU A 221 7.89 -15.38 16.89
C LEU A 221 7.22 -14.46 15.84
N GLY A 222 7.66 -14.51 14.58
CA GLY A 222 7.13 -13.64 13.51
C GLY A 222 7.35 -12.15 13.76
N ILE A 223 8.48 -11.76 14.36
CA ILE A 223 8.79 -10.38 14.74
C ILE A 223 10.04 -9.85 14.02
N ALA A 224 10.17 -8.53 13.94
CA ALA A 224 11.37 -7.90 13.38
C ALA A 224 12.62 -8.19 14.23
N PRO A 225 13.78 -8.50 13.61
CA PRO A 225 15.03 -8.74 14.34
C PRO A 225 15.43 -7.58 15.27
N ALA A 226 15.13 -6.33 14.90
CA ALA A 226 15.38 -5.15 15.72
C ALA A 226 14.63 -5.18 17.07
N THR A 227 13.46 -5.81 17.15
CA THR A 227 12.73 -5.99 18.42
C THR A 227 13.48 -6.95 19.35
N VAL A 228 14.01 -8.04 18.80
CA VAL A 228 14.85 -8.98 19.58
C VAL A 228 16.13 -8.29 20.07
N GLN A 229 16.78 -7.49 19.22
CA GLN A 229 17.98 -6.73 19.60
C GLN A 229 17.71 -5.76 20.75
N ARG A 230 16.61 -5.00 20.69
CA ARG A 230 16.22 -4.06 21.76
C ARG A 230 15.97 -4.79 23.08
N THR A 231 15.26 -5.92 23.06
CA THR A 231 15.07 -6.73 24.28
C THR A 231 16.41 -7.27 24.80
N ARG A 232 17.31 -7.72 23.92
CA ARG A 232 18.65 -8.19 24.30
C ARG A 232 19.45 -7.10 25.00
N GLN A 233 19.46 -5.88 24.45
CA GLN A 233 20.12 -4.71 25.03
C GLN A 233 19.53 -4.36 26.41
N ALA A 234 18.20 -4.37 26.54
CA ALA A 234 17.52 -4.10 27.81
C ALA A 234 17.84 -5.13 28.90
N LEU A 235 18.21 -6.36 28.53
CA LEU A 235 18.65 -7.41 29.45
C LEU A 235 20.15 -7.35 29.78
N GLY A 236 20.90 -6.38 29.25
CA GLY A 236 22.35 -6.30 29.42
C GLY A 236 23.12 -7.46 28.79
N LEU A 237 22.50 -8.22 27.88
CA LEU A 237 23.17 -9.31 27.20
C LEU A 237 24.15 -8.75 26.16
N PRO A 238 25.38 -9.31 26.06
CA PRO A 238 26.37 -8.81 25.11
C PRO A 238 25.82 -8.86 23.70
N ALA A 239 26.17 -7.91 22.83
CA ALA A 239 25.74 -7.97 21.43
C ALA A 239 26.01 -9.37 20.84
N PRO A 240 25.12 -9.92 20.00
CA PRO A 240 25.43 -11.16 19.30
C PRO A 240 26.75 -10.94 18.58
N ARG A 241 27.72 -11.86 18.73
CA ARG A 241 29.02 -11.71 18.08
C ARG A 241 28.77 -11.53 16.58
N ALA A 242 28.94 -10.30 16.12
CA ALA A 242 28.75 -9.92 14.74
C ALA A 242 29.97 -10.41 13.95
N GLY A 243 29.96 -11.70 13.66
CA GLY A 243 31.00 -12.34 12.90
C GLY A 243 30.49 -13.72 12.52
N ARG A 244 30.77 -14.15 11.27
CA ARG A 244 30.99 -15.58 11.07
C ARG A 244 32.01 -15.96 12.15
N ARG A 245 31.73 -17.00 12.95
CA ARG A 245 32.80 -17.66 13.70
C ARG A 245 33.98 -17.76 12.74
N ASP A 246 35.19 -17.46 13.21
CA ASP A 246 36.40 -17.75 12.44
C ASP A 246 36.32 -19.23 12.11
N ARG A 247 35.78 -19.52 10.92
CA ARG A 247 35.42 -20.88 10.48
C ARG A 247 36.70 -21.65 10.21
N TYR A 248 37.79 -20.90 10.05
CA TYR A 248 39.10 -21.33 9.66
C TYR A 248 40.07 -20.74 10.69
N SER A 249 41.01 -21.56 11.13
CA SER A 249 42.09 -21.18 12.05
C SER A 249 43.16 -20.33 11.35
N SER A 250 43.28 -20.44 10.02
CA SER A 250 44.24 -19.72 9.20
C SER A 250 43.66 -19.30 7.83
N LEU A 251 44.37 -18.40 7.14
CA LEU A 251 44.07 -17.99 5.77
C LEU A 251 44.21 -19.17 4.79
N GLU A 252 45.16 -20.07 5.05
CA GLU A 252 45.42 -21.28 4.27
C GLU A 252 44.25 -22.28 4.37
N GLU A 253 43.78 -22.55 5.59
CA GLU A 253 42.60 -23.42 5.80
C GLU A 253 41.36 -22.83 5.12
N ALA A 254 41.18 -21.50 5.21
CA ALA A 254 40.10 -20.80 4.53
C ALA A 254 40.19 -20.92 3.00
N PHE A 255 41.40 -20.91 2.44
CA PHE A 255 41.63 -21.10 1.01
C PHE A 255 41.31 -22.54 0.58
N HIS A 256 41.83 -23.54 1.28
CA HIS A 256 41.60 -24.95 0.95
C HIS A 256 40.13 -25.35 1.10
N ALA A 257 39.44 -24.86 2.11
CA ALA A 257 38.02 -25.16 2.32
C ALA A 257 37.08 -24.54 1.26
N ASN A 258 37.59 -23.65 0.39
CA ASN A 258 36.82 -23.02 -0.69
C ASN A 258 37.43 -23.32 -2.08
N THR A 259 38.28 -24.34 -2.17
CA THR A 259 38.86 -24.79 -3.43
C THR A 259 38.64 -26.28 -3.63
N GLU A 260 38.50 -26.67 -4.90
CA GLU A 260 38.39 -28.06 -5.33
C GLU A 260 39.48 -28.32 -6.38
N PRO A 261 40.17 -29.47 -6.33
CA PRO A 261 41.07 -29.88 -7.39
C PRO A 261 40.29 -30.11 -8.69
N GLY A 262 40.81 -29.57 -9.79
CA GLY A 262 40.39 -29.89 -11.15
C GLY A 262 41.36 -30.85 -11.83
N ASP A 263 41.13 -31.11 -13.11
CA ASP A 263 42.03 -31.93 -13.93
C ASP A 263 43.41 -31.28 -14.06
N ASP A 264 44.45 -32.05 -14.39
CA ASP A 264 45.80 -31.58 -14.72
C ASP A 264 46.44 -30.58 -13.73
N GLY A 265 46.14 -30.71 -12.43
CA GLY A 265 46.69 -29.83 -11.39
C GLY A 265 46.04 -28.44 -11.31
N HIS A 266 44.91 -28.23 -11.99
CA HIS A 266 44.10 -27.03 -11.82
C HIS A 266 43.40 -26.98 -10.46
N LEU A 267 43.08 -25.77 -10.00
CA LEU A 267 42.35 -25.56 -8.75
C LEU A 267 41.19 -24.60 -9.01
N ARG A 268 39.96 -25.03 -8.73
CA ARG A 268 38.73 -24.27 -8.94
C ARG A 268 38.24 -23.69 -7.62
N TRP A 269 37.76 -22.45 -7.66
CA TRP A 269 37.11 -21.83 -6.52
C TRP A 269 35.62 -22.23 -6.45
N THR A 270 35.13 -22.65 -5.28
CA THR A 270 33.78 -23.24 -5.13
C THR A 270 32.67 -22.21 -4.94
N CYS A 271 32.99 -20.98 -4.56
CA CYS A 271 32.03 -19.90 -4.33
C CYS A 271 31.90 -18.96 -5.54
N SER A 272 30.86 -18.12 -5.56
CA SER A 272 30.59 -17.20 -6.68
C SER A 272 31.63 -16.08 -6.87
N THR A 273 32.45 -15.76 -5.85
CA THR A 273 33.51 -14.75 -5.98
C THR A 273 34.83 -15.26 -5.39
N PRO A 274 35.93 -15.28 -6.16
CA PRO A 274 37.23 -15.84 -5.77
C PRO A 274 37.97 -14.96 -4.77
N SER A 275 37.47 -14.90 -3.54
CA SER A 275 38.06 -14.15 -2.44
C SER A 275 37.92 -14.91 -1.13
N VAL A 276 39.04 -15.04 -0.41
CA VAL A 276 39.12 -15.62 0.93
C VAL A 276 38.73 -14.54 1.94
N CYS A 277 37.74 -14.83 2.78
CA CYS A 277 37.38 -13.97 3.90
C CYS A 277 37.93 -14.57 5.20
N PHE A 278 38.95 -13.94 5.78
CA PHE A 278 39.59 -14.37 7.02
C PHE A 278 39.81 -13.17 7.94
N ARG A 279 39.39 -13.26 9.21
CA ARG A 279 39.50 -12.17 10.21
C ARG A 279 39.02 -10.80 9.69
N GLN A 280 37.84 -10.79 9.05
CA GLN A 280 37.23 -9.61 8.42
C GLN A 280 38.01 -9.00 7.24
N GLN A 281 39.15 -9.57 6.87
CA GLN A 281 39.88 -9.19 5.67
C GLN A 281 39.38 -10.02 4.49
N ARG A 282 39.21 -9.35 3.35
CA ARG A 282 38.86 -9.99 2.07
C ARG A 282 40.09 -9.95 1.17
N VAL A 283 40.69 -11.12 0.94
CA VAL A 283 41.91 -11.27 0.11
C VAL A 283 41.55 -12.04 -1.16
N PRO A 284 41.95 -11.60 -2.37
CA PRO A 284 41.71 -12.37 -3.60
C PRO A 284 42.31 -13.77 -3.52
N ALA A 285 41.56 -14.81 -3.92
CA ALA A 285 41.99 -16.20 -3.81
C ALA A 285 43.30 -16.47 -4.56
N ALA A 286 43.47 -15.87 -5.74
CA ALA A 286 44.70 -15.96 -6.52
C ALA A 286 45.91 -15.36 -5.76
N ARG A 287 45.72 -14.28 -4.99
CA ARG A 287 46.80 -13.69 -4.19
C ARG A 287 47.22 -14.62 -3.06
N VAL A 288 46.24 -15.21 -2.37
CA VAL A 288 46.50 -16.20 -1.30
C VAL A 288 47.22 -17.42 -1.86
N SER A 289 46.72 -18.02 -2.95
CA SER A 289 47.37 -19.20 -3.54
C SER A 289 48.78 -18.91 -4.04
N PHE A 290 49.00 -17.74 -4.65
CA PHE A 290 50.33 -17.33 -5.08
C PHE A 290 51.29 -17.23 -3.89
N GLU A 291 50.86 -16.62 -2.79
CA GLU A 291 51.67 -16.46 -1.58
C GLU A 291 51.99 -17.80 -0.91
N LEU A 292 50.98 -18.68 -0.80
CA LEU A 292 51.16 -20.05 -0.28
C LEU A 292 52.15 -20.86 -1.12
N TYR A 293 52.07 -20.78 -2.45
CA TYR A 293 52.92 -21.58 -3.35
C TYR A 293 54.32 -20.98 -3.54
N ARG A 294 54.45 -19.65 -3.66
CA ARG A 294 55.73 -18.97 -3.96
C ARG A 294 56.49 -18.54 -2.70
N GLY A 295 55.87 -18.61 -1.52
CA GLY A 295 56.48 -18.18 -0.26
C GLY A 295 56.74 -16.67 -0.18
N ARG A 296 56.10 -15.86 -1.04
CA ARG A 296 56.24 -14.40 -1.08
C ARG A 296 54.96 -13.71 -1.53
N PRO A 297 54.69 -12.46 -1.09
CA PRO A 297 53.58 -11.69 -1.62
C PRO A 297 53.79 -11.37 -3.11
N PRO A 298 52.72 -11.34 -3.93
CA PRO A 298 52.83 -10.96 -5.32
C PRO A 298 53.00 -9.44 -5.49
N VAL A 299 53.81 -9.08 -6.49
CA VAL A 299 54.00 -7.68 -6.92
C VAL A 299 53.03 -7.39 -8.07
N GLY A 300 52.08 -6.49 -7.84
CA GLY A 300 51.04 -6.14 -8.82
C GLY A 300 49.92 -7.20 -8.92
N PRO A 301 49.13 -7.17 -10.02
CA PRO A 301 48.01 -8.10 -10.20
C PRO A 301 48.50 -9.53 -10.50
N VAL A 302 47.85 -10.50 -9.89
CA VAL A 302 48.06 -11.94 -10.12
C VAL A 302 47.09 -12.42 -11.19
N THR A 303 47.60 -13.10 -12.21
CA THR A 303 46.80 -13.66 -13.31
C THR A 303 47.18 -15.12 -13.56
N SER A 304 46.22 -15.93 -14.01
CA SER A 304 46.50 -17.29 -14.46
C SER A 304 47.24 -17.26 -15.80
N ALA A 305 48.23 -18.15 -15.97
CA ALA A 305 48.99 -18.35 -17.19
C ALA A 305 48.59 -19.62 -17.95
N CYS A 306 47.78 -20.49 -17.34
CA CYS A 306 47.43 -21.80 -17.88
C CYS A 306 46.22 -21.82 -18.84
N GLY A 307 45.63 -20.67 -19.17
CA GLY A 307 44.47 -20.58 -20.07
C GLY A 307 43.12 -21.04 -19.48
N VAL A 308 43.10 -21.80 -18.38
CA VAL A 308 41.86 -22.22 -17.72
C VAL A 308 41.22 -21.06 -16.95
N SER A 309 39.99 -20.73 -17.34
CA SER A 309 39.21 -19.65 -16.73
C SER A 309 38.94 -19.93 -15.25
N GLY A 310 39.27 -18.95 -14.39
CA GLY A 310 39.04 -19.05 -12.95
C GLY A 310 39.99 -19.97 -12.19
N CYS A 311 41.04 -20.50 -12.82
CA CYS A 311 42.06 -21.29 -12.14
C CYS A 311 42.78 -20.46 -11.07
N VAL A 312 42.80 -20.97 -9.84
CA VAL A 312 43.49 -20.37 -8.68
C VAL A 312 44.66 -21.20 -8.18
N ALA A 313 45.14 -22.20 -8.95
CA ALA A 313 46.30 -23.02 -8.57
C ALA A 313 47.60 -22.20 -8.57
N GLY A 314 48.31 -22.14 -7.45
CA GLY A 314 49.50 -21.29 -7.25
C GLY A 314 50.60 -21.46 -8.30
N GLU A 315 50.80 -22.69 -8.81
CA GLU A 315 51.75 -22.98 -9.88
C GLU A 315 51.40 -22.28 -11.21
N HIS A 316 50.11 -22.16 -11.50
CA HIS A 316 49.57 -21.53 -12.70
C HIS A 316 49.44 -20.01 -12.59
N LEU A 317 49.80 -19.42 -11.46
CA LEU A 317 49.67 -17.99 -11.22
C LEU A 317 50.99 -17.25 -11.44
N THR A 318 50.90 -16.09 -12.08
CA THR A 318 52.02 -15.19 -12.32
C THR A 318 51.70 -13.80 -11.79
N ASP A 319 52.71 -13.15 -11.22
CA ASP A 319 52.64 -11.73 -10.84
C ASP A 319 53.32 -10.86 -11.92
N GLN A 320 53.34 -9.53 -11.71
CA GLN A 320 53.81 -8.60 -12.74
C GLN A 320 55.29 -8.78 -13.13
N PRO A 321 56.25 -8.93 -12.19
CA PRO A 321 57.65 -9.20 -12.53
C PRO A 321 57.83 -10.51 -13.31
N MET A 322 57.12 -11.58 -12.93
CA MET A 322 57.18 -12.86 -13.65
C MET A 322 56.68 -12.71 -15.09
N ARG A 323 55.54 -12.03 -15.30
CA ARG A 323 55.05 -11.77 -16.65
C ARG A 323 56.01 -10.92 -17.47
N ALA A 324 56.65 -9.91 -16.87
CA ALA A 324 57.64 -9.10 -17.54
C ALA A 324 58.89 -9.91 -17.92
N ALA A 325 59.32 -10.83 -17.04
CA ALA A 325 60.42 -11.75 -17.32
C ALA A 325 60.09 -12.71 -18.47
N ASN A 326 58.90 -13.32 -18.46
CA ASN A 326 58.43 -14.20 -19.54
C ASN A 326 58.36 -13.46 -20.88
N LYS A 327 57.78 -12.25 -20.90
CA LYS A 327 57.74 -11.43 -22.12
C LYS A 327 59.13 -11.09 -22.67
N ARG A 328 60.12 -10.89 -21.79
CA ARG A 328 61.53 -10.70 -22.21
C ARG A 328 62.11 -12.00 -22.77
N ALA A 329 61.87 -13.13 -22.11
CA ALA A 329 62.30 -14.44 -22.56
C ALA A 329 61.70 -14.78 -23.93
N ASP A 330 60.40 -14.58 -24.14
CA ASP A 330 59.71 -14.79 -25.42
C ASP A 330 60.32 -13.93 -26.54
N LYS A 331 60.66 -12.67 -26.23
CA LYS A 331 61.33 -11.78 -27.18
C LYS A 331 62.72 -12.30 -27.58
N VAL A 332 63.49 -12.80 -26.61
CA VAL A 332 64.81 -13.39 -26.87
C VAL A 332 64.67 -14.69 -27.65
N PHE A 333 63.73 -15.56 -27.27
CA PHE A 333 63.47 -16.83 -27.93
C PHE A 333 63.07 -16.62 -29.40
N GLY A 334 62.14 -15.70 -29.67
CA GLY A 334 61.74 -15.36 -31.03
C GLY A 334 62.85 -14.71 -31.86
N ALA A 335 63.83 -14.06 -31.22
CA ALA A 335 65.01 -13.53 -31.91
C ALA A 335 66.00 -14.64 -32.28
N ILE A 336 66.11 -15.71 -31.48
CA ILE A 336 67.03 -16.83 -31.73
C ILE A 336 66.44 -17.83 -32.72
N PHE A 337 65.17 -18.19 -32.56
CA PHE A 337 64.53 -19.29 -33.29
C PHE A 337 63.56 -18.83 -34.39
N GLY A 338 63.44 -17.52 -34.60
CA GLY A 338 62.40 -16.93 -35.46
C GLY A 338 61.05 -16.85 -34.77
N LYS A 339 60.13 -16.03 -35.31
CA LYS A 339 58.73 -16.01 -34.83
C LYS A 339 58.11 -17.36 -35.16
N ALA A 340 57.60 -18.06 -34.14
CA ALA A 340 56.67 -19.16 -34.36
C ALA A 340 55.52 -18.64 -35.25
N ALA A 341 55.27 -19.30 -36.36
CA ALA A 341 54.11 -19.01 -37.20
C ALA A 341 52.86 -19.18 -36.33
N ALA A 342 52.12 -18.09 -36.14
CA ALA A 342 50.98 -18.01 -35.23
C ALA A 342 49.78 -18.81 -35.73
#